data_AF-A0A7J9AZP3-F1
#
_entry.id   AF-A0A7J9AZP3-F1
#
_cell.length_a   1.000
_cell.length_b   1.000
_cell.length_c   1.000
_cell.angle_alpha   90.00
_cell.angle_beta   90.00
_cell.angle_gamma   90.00
#
_symmetry.space_group_name_H-M   'P 1'
#
loop_
_entity.id
_entity.type
_entity.pdbx_description
1 polymer ?
#
loop_
_entity_poly.entity_id
_entity_poly.type
_entity_poly.pdbx_seq_one_letter_code
_entity_poly.pdbx_strand_id
1 'polypeptide(L)' 'MDTNDSLRVVSLWHSMHASSQQLSPTTSCSEIELLEADTFDVHCFQSL' A
#
# COMPACT_ATOMS: atom_id res chain seq x y z
N MET A 1 13.88 -8.64 -9.45
CA MET A 1 13.28 -7.34 -9.78
C MET A 1 14.42 -6.41 -10.16
N ASP A 2 14.30 -5.74 -11.30
CA ASP A 2 15.17 -4.63 -11.61
C ASP A 2 14.66 -3.36 -10.91
N THR A 3 15.45 -2.29 -10.90
CA THR A 3 15.09 -1.03 -10.25
C THR A 3 13.78 -0.45 -10.80
N ASN A 4 13.50 -0.65 -12.09
CA ASN A 4 12.31 -0.13 -12.73
C ASN A 4 11.05 -0.86 -12.25
N ASP A 5 11.09 -2.19 -12.15
CA ASP A 5 10.01 -2.97 -11.52
C ASP A 5 9.75 -2.51 -10.08
N SER A 6 10.80 -2.24 -9.31
CA SER A 6 10.67 -1.76 -7.93
C SER A 6 9.99 -0.40 -7.85
N LEU A 7 10.36 0.55 -8.74
CA LEU A 7 9.74 1.87 -8.82
C LEU A 7 8.26 1.80 -9.18
N ARG A 8 7.88 0.88 -10.08
CA ARG A 8 6.48 0.68 -10.47
C ARG A 8 5.65 0.16 -9.31
N VAL A 9 6.16 -0.82 -8.57
CA VAL A 9 5.46 -1.37 -7.39
C VAL A 9 5.28 -0.30 -6.33
N VAL A 10 6.31 0.49 -6.02
CA VAL A 10 6.23 1.60 -5.07
C VAL A 10 5.20 2.65 -5.52
N SER A 11 5.18 2.99 -6.81
CA SER A 11 4.22 3.97 -7.35
C SER A 11 2.78 3.46 -7.27
N LEU A 12 2.55 2.18 -7.56
CA LEU A 12 1.24 1.53 -7.41
C LEU A 12 0.82 1.50 -5.94
N TRP A 13 1.72 1.14 -5.03
CA TRP A 13 1.49 1.14 -3.59
C TRP A 13 1.00 2.50 -3.11
N HIS A 14 1.70 3.58 -3.45
CA HIS A 14 1.32 4.93 -3.05
C HIS A 14 -0.10 5.32 -3.52
N SER A 15 -0.46 4.96 -4.75
CA SER A 15 -1.81 5.22 -5.27
C SER A 15 -2.88 4.42 -4.52
N MET A 16 -2.63 3.14 -4.26
CA MET A 16 -3.53 2.29 -3.47
C MET A 16 -3.69 2.84 -2.06
N HIS A 17 -2.58 3.20 -1.43
CA HIS A 17 -2.54 3.75 -0.08
C HIS A 17 -3.36 5.04 0.06
N ALA A 18 -3.22 5.98 -0.89
CA ALA A 18 -3.99 7.22 -0.89
C ALA A 18 -5.49 7.02 -1.20
N SER A 19 -5.83 6.05 -2.07
CA SER A 19 -7.22 5.76 -2.40
C SER A 19 -7.95 5.00 -1.29
N SER A 20 -7.26 4.14 -0.54
CA SER A 20 -7.81 3.43 0.62
C SER A 20 -8.32 4.38 1.70
N GLN A 21 -7.59 5.48 1.98
CA GLN A 21 -8.05 6.51 2.92
C GLN A 21 -9.36 7.17 2.48
N GLN A 22 -9.52 7.45 1.18
CA GLN A 22 -10.71 8.10 0.63
C GLN A 22 -11.92 7.15 0.55
N LEU A 23 -11.67 5.86 0.33
CA LEU A 23 -12.70 4.83 0.20
C LEU A 23 -13.09 4.20 1.53
N SER A 24 -12.35 4.49 2.60
CA SER A 24 -12.58 3.88 3.89
C SER A 24 -13.97 4.25 4.45
N PRO A 25 -14.77 3.27 4.89
CA PRO A 25 -16.05 3.52 5.55
C PRO A 25 -15.89 4.03 6.99
N THR A 26 -14.68 3.99 7.56
CA THR A 26 -14.39 4.49 8.90
C THR A 26 -13.53 5.75 8.82
N THR A 27 -13.92 6.78 9.57
CA THR A 27 -13.25 8.10 9.64
C THR A 27 -11.86 8.06 10.30
N SER A 28 -11.48 6.91 10.87
CA SER A 28 -10.20 6.68 11.55
C SER A 28 -9.45 5.50 10.95
N CYS A 29 -9.70 5.16 9.68
CA CYS A 29 -8.92 4.12 9.04
C CYS A 29 -7.51 4.66 8.81
N SER A 30 -6.59 4.12 9.58
CA SER A 30 -5.18 4.16 9.25
C SER A 30 -4.99 3.52 7.88
N GLU A 31 -4.00 4.04 7.19
CA GLU A 31 -3.43 3.61 5.92
C GLU A 31 -3.43 2.09 5.65
N ILE A 32 -3.18 1.68 4.40
CA ILE A 32 -3.00 0.25 4.09
C ILE A 32 -1.74 -0.23 4.83
N GLU A 33 -1.92 -1.02 5.90
CA GLU A 33 -0.81 -1.60 6.68
C GLU A 33 -0.38 -2.98 6.13
N LEU A 34 -1.30 -3.71 5.50
CA LEU A 34 -1.08 -5.04 4.95
C LEU A 34 -1.85 -5.24 3.65
N LEU A 35 -1.17 -5.73 2.63
CA LEU A 35 -1.77 -6.29 1.42
C LEU A 35 -1.38 -7.77 1.31
N GLU A 36 -2.36 -8.64 1.50
CA GLU A 36 -2.20 -10.10 1.42
C GLU A 36 -2.62 -10.59 0.02
N ALA A 37 -1.81 -11.46 -0.57
CA ALA A 37 -2.10 -12.13 -1.83
C ALA A 37 -1.71 -13.60 -1.73
N ASP A 38 -2.24 -14.45 -2.63
CA ASP A 38 -2.04 -15.91 -2.59
C ASP A 38 -0.58 -16.38 -2.53
N THR A 39 0.37 -15.52 -2.90
CA THR A 39 1.79 -15.86 -3.02
C THR A 39 2.73 -14.93 -2.24
N PHE A 40 2.24 -13.83 -1.69
CA PHE A 40 3.07 -12.87 -0.97
C PHE A 40 2.24 -11.91 -0.11
N ASP A 41 2.91 -11.38 0.92
CA ASP A 41 2.36 -10.35 1.80
C ASP A 41 3.23 -9.10 1.71
N VAL A 42 2.60 -7.94 1.54
CA VAL A 42 3.27 -6.64 1.59
C VAL A 42 2.87 -5.93 2.88
N HIS A 43 3.83 -5.79 3.78
CA HIS A 43 3.69 -4.98 4.99
C HIS A 43 4.20 -3.57 4.72
N CYS A 44 3.39 -2.57 5.05
CA CYS A 44 3.81 -1.19 5.00
C CYS A 44 4.02 -0.65 6.40
N PHE A 45 5.21 -0.10 6.62
CA PHE A 45 5.55 0.60 7.84
C PHE A 45 5.86 2.05 7.48
N GLN A 46 4.95 2.96 7.82
CA GLN A 46 5.18 4.39 7.66
C GLN A 46 5.73 4.94 8.98
N SER A 47 6.96 5.46 8.95
CA SER A 47 7.54 6.16 10.10
C SER A 47 6.95 7.57 10.22
N LEU A 48 6.74 8.01 11.47
CA LEU A 48 6.37 9.39 11.85
C LEU A 48 7.44 10.41 11.44
#